data_AF-K5WD94-F1
#
_entry.id   AF-K5WD94-F1
#
_cell.length_a   1.000
_cell.length_b   1.000
_cell.length_c   1.000
_cell.angle_alpha   90.00
_cell.angle_beta   90.00
_cell.angle_gamma   90.00
#
_symmetry.space_group_name_H-M   'P 1'
#
loop_
_entity.id
_entity.type
_entity.pdbx_description
1 polymer ?
#
loop_
_entity_poly.entity_id
_entity_poly.type
_entity_poly.pdbx_seq_one_letter_code
_entity_poly.pdbx_strand_id
1 'polypeptide(L)'
;MSNDAAVTVSAQTDVLKSLIPNPKDFGGNREEFSEWWRSMTLFLKYNKVTDTDQKIIATIVRLKGQIPSYFAEVWTEKIASEITYTWDTFEEEIKTSFGKGNEKDIAEEKIESLKQGKKNTMDFLVEFTAL
;
A
#
# COMPACT_ATOMS: atom_id res chain seq x y z
N MET A 1 36.94 33.52 0.41
CA MET A 1 35.49 33.59 0.10
C MET A 1 35.09 32.27 -0.55
N SER A 2 34.55 31.29 0.19
CA SER A 2 33.87 30.12 -0.41
C SER A 2 33.20 29.18 0.61
N ASN A 3 32.38 29.71 1.53
CA ASN A 3 31.56 28.87 2.43
C ASN A 3 30.05 29.05 2.26
N ASP A 4 29.59 30.10 1.56
CA ASP A 4 28.16 30.40 1.42
C ASP A 4 27.39 29.37 0.60
N ALA A 5 28.01 28.80 -0.45
CA ALA A 5 27.35 27.82 -1.31
C ALA A 5 27.10 26.47 -0.60
N ALA A 6 28.02 26.05 0.28
CA ALA A 6 27.87 24.79 1.03
C ALA A 6 26.79 24.91 2.12
N VAL A 7 26.75 26.06 2.80
CA VAL A 7 25.77 26.35 3.86
C VAL A 7 24.36 26.53 3.29
N THR A 8 24.22 27.15 2.11
CA THR A 8 22.92 27.28 1.44
C THR A 8 22.40 25.94 0.93
N VAL A 9 23.25 25.08 0.34
CA VAL A 9 22.83 23.74 -0.12
C VAL A 9 22.39 22.87 1.05
N SER A 10 23.12 22.87 2.19
CA SER A 10 22.73 22.05 3.35
C SER A 10 21.41 22.53 3.99
N ALA A 11 21.25 23.84 4.16
CA ALA A 11 20.03 24.43 4.72
C ALA A 11 18.82 24.19 3.81
N GLN A 12 18.99 24.27 2.48
CA GLN A 12 17.91 23.99 1.54
C GLN A 12 17.53 22.51 1.53
N THR A 13 18.48 21.59 1.65
CA THR A 13 18.20 20.14 1.81
C THR A 13 17.49 19.81 3.13
N ASP A 14 17.76 20.53 4.22
CA ASP A 14 17.10 20.30 5.51
C ASP A 14 15.67 20.86 5.57
N VAL A 15 15.40 22.02 4.95
CA VAL A 15 14.04 22.56 4.79
C VAL A 15 13.21 21.67 3.86
N LEU A 16 13.84 21.07 2.85
CA LEU A 16 13.21 20.17 1.90
C LEU A 16 12.86 18.82 2.55
N LYS A 17 13.77 18.22 3.34
CA LYS A 17 13.47 17.02 4.17
C LYS A 17 12.29 17.22 5.12
N SER A 18 11.97 18.46 5.49
CA SER A 18 10.81 18.80 6.33
C SER A 18 9.47 18.81 5.57
N LEU A 19 9.46 18.83 4.24
CA LEU A 19 8.24 19.08 3.46
C LEU A 19 7.36 17.84 3.26
N ILE A 20 7.98 16.66 3.12
CA ILE A 20 7.27 15.37 3.08
C ILE A 20 7.81 14.50 4.22
N PRO A 21 7.03 14.28 5.30
CA PRO A 21 7.47 13.43 6.38
C PRO A 21 7.68 12.00 5.90
N ASN A 22 8.62 11.30 6.54
CA ASN A 22 8.78 9.87 6.35
C ASN A 22 7.45 9.15 6.62
N PRO A 23 6.97 8.29 5.69
CA PRO A 23 5.76 7.51 5.90
C PRO A 23 5.88 6.67 7.17
N LYS A 24 4.79 6.56 7.92
CA LYS A 24 4.73 5.67 9.08
C LYS A 24 4.75 4.20 8.62
N ASP A 25 4.98 3.32 9.58
CA ASP A 25 4.78 1.89 9.36
C ASP A 25 3.28 1.59 9.15
N PHE A 26 2.98 0.64 8.27
CA PHE A 26 1.63 0.18 7.98
C PHE A 26 1.33 -1.13 8.70
N GLY A 27 0.34 -1.06 9.59
CA GLY A 27 -0.09 -2.18 10.44
C GLY A 27 -1.02 -3.20 9.77
N GLY A 28 -1.47 -2.95 8.53
CA GLY A 28 -2.41 -3.83 7.83
C GLY A 28 -3.88 -3.39 7.87
N ASN A 29 -4.20 -2.26 8.52
CA ASN A 29 -5.57 -1.73 8.54
C ASN A 29 -5.96 -1.21 7.14
N ARG A 30 -6.91 -1.89 6.48
CA ARG A 30 -7.40 -1.53 5.14
C ARG A 30 -8.01 -0.13 5.08
N GLU A 31 -8.56 0.38 6.19
CA GLU A 31 -9.12 1.73 6.23
C GLU A 31 -8.06 2.82 6.08
N GLU A 32 -6.86 2.56 6.60
CA GLU A 32 -5.71 3.48 6.58
C GLU A 32 -4.85 3.33 5.32
N PHE A 33 -5.04 2.24 4.56
CA PHE A 33 -4.18 1.91 3.42
C PHE A 33 -4.14 3.02 2.37
N SER A 34 -5.29 3.62 2.02
CA SER A 34 -5.32 4.69 0.99
C SER A 34 -4.48 5.91 1.39
N GLU A 35 -4.58 6.32 2.65
CA GLU A 35 -3.79 7.43 3.18
C GLU A 35 -2.30 7.07 3.24
N TRP A 36 -2.00 5.88 3.77
CA TRP A 36 -0.63 5.39 3.86
C TRP A 36 0.02 5.23 2.49
N TRP A 37 -0.67 4.62 1.52
CA TRP A 37 -0.18 4.40 0.16
C TRP A 37 0.11 5.72 -0.56
N ARG A 38 -0.77 6.73 -0.38
CA ARG A 38 -0.53 8.09 -0.88
C ARG A 38 0.72 8.70 -0.27
N SER A 39 0.89 8.58 1.05
CA SER A 39 2.10 9.06 1.74
C SER A 39 3.36 8.37 1.21
N MET A 40 3.33 7.05 1.03
CA MET A 40 4.44 6.26 0.51
C MET A 40 4.81 6.66 -0.93
N THR A 41 3.80 6.78 -1.81
CA THR A 41 4.00 7.19 -3.21
C THR A 41 4.63 8.59 -3.31
N LEU A 42 4.16 9.54 -2.50
CA LEU A 42 4.73 10.89 -2.44
C LEU A 42 6.16 10.88 -1.93
N PHE A 43 6.45 10.08 -0.90
CA PHE A 43 7.80 9.90 -0.37
C PHE A 43 8.77 9.35 -1.42
N LEU A 44 8.41 8.30 -2.16
CA LEU A 44 9.23 7.72 -3.22
C LEU A 44 9.51 8.75 -4.34
N LYS A 45 8.47 9.45 -4.78
CA LYS A 45 8.58 10.47 -5.83
C LYS A 45 9.48 11.63 -5.42
N TYR A 46 9.33 12.09 -4.17
CA TYR A 46 10.10 13.18 -3.62
C TYR A 46 11.59 12.84 -3.47
N ASN A 47 11.89 11.63 -2.98
CA ASN A 47 13.26 11.13 -2.86
C ASN A 47 13.85 10.67 -4.20
N LYS A 48 13.12 10.83 -5.31
CA LYS A 48 13.54 10.45 -6.67
C LYS A 48 14.00 8.99 -6.75
N VAL A 49 13.34 8.10 -6.01
CA VAL A 49 13.62 6.66 -6.08
C VAL A 49 13.09 6.16 -7.41
N THR A 50 14.00 5.85 -8.34
CA THR A 50 13.64 5.41 -9.71
C THR A 50 13.74 3.91 -9.90
N ASP A 51 14.67 3.28 -9.20
CA ASP A 51 14.93 1.84 -9.28
C ASP A 51 13.77 1.02 -8.71
N THR A 52 13.39 -0.05 -9.40
CA THR A 52 12.24 -0.89 -9.04
C THR A 52 12.45 -1.57 -7.69
N ASP A 53 13.62 -2.20 -7.50
CA ASP A 53 13.93 -2.91 -6.25
C ASP A 53 13.95 -1.94 -5.09
N GLN A 54 14.59 -0.77 -5.25
CA GLN A 54 14.61 0.25 -4.19
C GLN A 54 13.22 0.74 -3.82
N LYS A 55 12.31 0.93 -4.78
CA LYS A 55 10.92 1.32 -4.48
C LYS A 55 10.19 0.24 -3.70
N ILE A 56 10.33 -1.02 -4.12
CA ILE A 56 9.69 -2.16 -3.46
C ILE A 56 10.26 -2.34 -2.05
N ILE A 57 11.59 -2.38 -1.90
CA ILE A 57 12.29 -2.48 -0.62
C ILE A 57 11.84 -1.36 0.32
N ALA A 58 11.86 -0.10 -0.13
CA ALA A 58 11.46 1.04 0.70
C ALA A 58 10.00 0.96 1.16
N THR A 59 9.14 0.25 0.42
CA THR A 59 7.74 0.01 0.76
C THR A 59 7.60 -1.15 1.75
N ILE A 60 8.18 -2.31 1.44
CA ILE A 60 7.99 -3.53 2.26
C ILE A 60 8.65 -3.43 3.64
N VAL A 61 9.74 -2.66 3.80
CA VAL A 61 10.36 -2.46 5.13
C VAL A 61 9.46 -1.71 6.11
N ARG A 62 8.43 -1.02 5.61
CA ARG A 62 7.42 -0.29 6.41
C ARG A 62 6.17 -1.11 6.65
N LEU A 63 6.06 -2.33 6.11
CA LEU A 63 4.96 -3.24 6.39
C LEU A 63 5.23 -3.96 7.71
N LYS A 64 4.41 -3.68 8.74
CA LYS A 64 4.57 -4.22 10.09
C LYS A 64 3.28 -4.90 10.55
N GLY A 65 3.41 -5.94 11.34
CA GLY A 65 2.28 -6.73 11.84
C GLY A 65 2.14 -8.05 11.08
N GLN A 66 1.28 -8.93 11.56
CA GLN A 66 1.27 -10.33 11.13
C GLN A 66 1.03 -10.50 9.62
N ILE A 67 -0.01 -9.88 9.08
CA ILE A 67 -0.37 -10.01 7.65
C ILE A 67 0.57 -9.21 6.74
N PRO A 68 0.88 -7.93 7.01
CA PRO A 68 1.80 -7.16 6.17
C PRO A 68 3.23 -7.69 6.18
N SER A 69 3.72 -8.24 7.29
CA SER A 69 5.05 -8.84 7.35
C SER A 69 5.15 -10.12 6.52
N TYR A 70 4.10 -10.96 6.47
CA TYR A 70 4.07 -12.10 5.55
C TYR A 70 4.14 -11.66 4.08
N PHE A 71 3.39 -10.62 3.70
CA PHE A 71 3.49 -10.06 2.35
C PHE A 71 4.90 -9.54 2.04
N ALA A 72 5.55 -8.88 3.01
CA ALA A 72 6.93 -8.42 2.88
C ALA A 72 7.94 -9.57 2.72
N GLU A 73 7.74 -10.70 3.42
CA GLU A 73 8.57 -11.90 3.28
C GLU A 73 8.48 -12.48 1.86
N VAL A 74 7.26 -12.67 1.34
CA VAL A 74 7.02 -13.16 -0.03
C VAL A 74 7.72 -12.28 -1.07
N TRP A 75 7.62 -10.96 -0.93
CA TRP A 75 8.29 -10.04 -1.86
C TRP A 75 9.80 -9.98 -1.68
N THR A 76 10.30 -10.20 -0.46
CA THR A 76 11.75 -10.32 -0.20
C THR A 76 12.32 -11.54 -0.93
N GLU A 77 11.62 -12.68 -0.89
CA GLU A 77 12.00 -13.88 -1.63
C GLU A 77 11.92 -13.66 -3.15
N LYS A 78 10.90 -12.96 -3.64
CA LYS A 78 10.72 -12.63 -5.07
C LYS A 78 11.87 -11.77 -5.60
N ILE A 79 12.30 -10.76 -4.84
CA ILE A 79 13.46 -9.91 -5.15
C ILE A 79 14.76 -10.72 -5.14
N ALA A 80 14.91 -11.67 -4.22
CA ALA A 80 16.09 -12.53 -4.14
C ALA A 80 16.14 -13.62 -5.23
N SER A 81 15.05 -13.80 -5.98
CA SER A 81 14.90 -14.85 -7.01
C SER A 81 15.11 -14.31 -8.42
N GLU A 82 15.25 -15.20 -9.41
CA GLU A 82 15.33 -14.83 -10.85
C GLU A 82 13.96 -14.49 -11.48
N ILE A 83 12.93 -14.23 -10.65
CA ILE A 83 11.58 -13.92 -11.12
C ILE A 83 11.54 -12.48 -11.63
N THR A 84 11.04 -12.28 -12.85
CA THR A 84 10.81 -10.94 -13.37
C THR A 84 9.58 -10.30 -12.74
N TYR A 85 9.73 -9.08 -12.26
CA TYR A 85 8.64 -8.26 -11.74
C TYR A 85 8.83 -6.79 -12.14
N THR A 86 7.76 -6.02 -12.06
CA THR A 86 7.77 -4.57 -12.29
C THR A 86 7.17 -3.85 -11.09
N TRP A 87 7.42 -2.54 -11.00
CA TRP A 87 6.72 -1.69 -10.03
C TRP A 87 5.20 -1.81 -10.14
N ASP A 88 4.67 -1.88 -11.37
CA ASP A 88 3.23 -1.96 -11.61
C ASP A 88 2.64 -3.29 -11.06
N THR A 89 3.33 -4.42 -11.25
CA THR A 89 2.89 -5.70 -10.67
C THR A 89 2.89 -5.67 -9.15
N PHE A 90 3.89 -5.05 -8.52
CA PHE A 90 3.91 -4.85 -7.07
C PHE A 90 2.76 -3.96 -6.59
N GLU A 91 2.53 -2.84 -7.28
CA GLU A 91 1.48 -1.88 -6.95
C GLU A 91 0.08 -2.51 -7.05
N GLU A 92 -0.16 -3.37 -8.03
CA GLU A 92 -1.40 -4.13 -8.17
C GLU A 92 -1.58 -5.13 -7.01
N GLU A 93 -0.55 -5.93 -6.70
CA GLU A 93 -0.61 -6.94 -5.63
C GLU A 93 -0.84 -6.31 -4.25
N ILE A 94 -0.14 -5.21 -3.93
CA ILE A 94 -0.27 -4.57 -2.61
C ILE A 94 -1.63 -3.87 -2.46
N LYS A 95 -2.16 -3.26 -3.53
CA LYS A 95 -3.51 -2.67 -3.54
C LYS A 95 -4.59 -3.74 -3.45
N THR A 96 -4.44 -4.87 -4.13
CA THR A 96 -5.38 -5.99 -4.01
C THR A 96 -5.36 -6.58 -2.59
N SER A 97 -4.18 -6.67 -1.97
CA SER A 97 -4.04 -7.25 -0.63
C SER A 97 -4.61 -6.36 0.49
N PHE A 98 -4.33 -5.06 0.43
CA PHE A 98 -4.57 -4.12 1.53
C PHE A 98 -5.47 -2.94 1.17
N GLY A 99 -5.79 -2.75 -0.09
CA GLY A 99 -6.77 -1.76 -0.52
C GLY A 99 -8.12 -2.00 0.13
N LYS A 100 -8.93 -0.94 0.22
CA LYS A 100 -10.36 -1.13 0.35
C LYS A 100 -10.77 -1.91 -0.88
N GLY A 101 -11.23 -3.13 -0.67
CA GLY A 101 -11.51 -4.10 -1.72
C GLY A 101 -12.25 -3.43 -2.87
N ASN A 102 -11.94 -3.88 -4.07
CA ASN A 102 -12.69 -3.53 -5.27
C ASN A 102 -14.18 -3.71 -4.93
N GLU A 103 -15.12 -2.95 -5.49
CA GLU A 103 -16.56 -3.21 -5.25
C GLU A 103 -16.91 -4.69 -5.42
N LYS A 104 -16.16 -5.39 -6.29
CA LYS A 104 -16.16 -6.84 -6.46
C LYS A 104 -15.80 -7.64 -5.19
N ASP A 105 -14.73 -7.32 -4.48
CA ASP A 105 -14.30 -8.07 -3.29
C ASP A 105 -15.26 -7.79 -2.12
N ILE A 106 -15.79 -6.56 -2.05
CA ILE A 106 -16.85 -6.18 -1.10
C ILE A 106 -18.16 -6.91 -1.44
N ALA A 107 -18.50 -7.03 -2.72
CA ALA A 107 -19.67 -7.76 -3.19
C ALA A 107 -19.49 -9.27 -2.93
N GLU A 108 -18.30 -9.82 -3.15
CA GLU A 108 -17.97 -11.22 -2.88
C GLU A 108 -18.09 -11.52 -1.38
N GLU A 109 -17.50 -10.70 -0.51
CA GLU A 109 -17.67 -10.83 0.95
C GLU A 109 -19.14 -10.68 1.40
N LYS A 110 -19.90 -9.76 0.78
CA LYS A 110 -21.34 -9.61 1.06
C LYS A 110 -22.15 -10.81 0.60
N ILE A 111 -21.84 -11.38 -0.56
CA ILE A 111 -22.50 -12.58 -1.09
C ILE A 111 -22.17 -13.79 -0.20
N GLU A 112 -20.90 -13.98 0.18
CA GLU A 112 -20.46 -15.09 1.02
C GLU A 112 -21.01 -15.00 2.46
N SER A 113 -21.22 -13.79 2.97
CA SER A 113 -21.82 -13.54 4.28
C SER A 113 -23.35 -13.56 4.26
N LEU A 114 -23.99 -13.43 3.08
CA LEU A 114 -25.45 -13.44 2.98
C LEU A 114 -26.00 -14.84 3.25
N LYS A 115 -26.77 -14.97 4.32
CA LYS A 115 -27.41 -16.24 4.72
C LYS A 115 -28.92 -16.03 4.87
N GLN A 116 -29.70 -16.92 4.25
CA GLN A 116 -31.17 -16.86 4.32
C GLN A 116 -31.70 -16.96 5.76
N GLY A 117 -31.07 -17.78 6.61
CA GLY A 117 -31.45 -17.93 8.01
C GLY A 117 -32.92 -18.31 8.20
N LYS A 118 -33.68 -17.51 8.97
CA LYS A 118 -35.13 -17.64 9.16
C LYS A 118 -35.96 -16.67 8.30
N LYS A 119 -35.32 -15.90 7.39
CA LYS A 119 -36.04 -14.96 6.51
C LYS A 119 -36.88 -15.71 5.49
N ASN A 120 -37.99 -15.08 5.08
CA ASN A 120 -38.77 -15.57 3.96
C ASN A 120 -37.89 -15.59 2.69
N THR A 121 -38.06 -16.62 1.86
CA THR A 121 -37.31 -16.79 0.61
C THR A 121 -37.40 -15.56 -0.29
N MET A 122 -38.55 -14.89 -0.37
CA MET A 122 -38.71 -13.71 -1.22
C MET A 122 -37.88 -12.52 -0.72
N ASP A 123 -37.83 -12.29 0.60
CA ASP A 123 -37.04 -11.20 1.18
C ASP A 123 -35.53 -11.44 1.00
N PHE A 124 -35.09 -12.70 1.14
CA PHE A 124 -33.71 -13.08 0.86
C PHE A 124 -33.35 -12.89 -0.62
N LEU A 125 -34.23 -13.27 -1.55
CA LEU A 125 -33.99 -13.10 -2.98
C LEU A 125 -33.92 -11.62 -3.36
N VAL A 126 -34.77 -10.76 -2.79
CA VAL A 126 -34.71 -9.31 -3.01
C VAL A 126 -33.37 -8.74 -2.53
N GLU A 127 -32.95 -9.08 -1.32
CA GLU A 127 -31.64 -8.65 -0.77
C GLU A 127 -30.47 -9.17 -1.62
N PHE A 128 -30.50 -10.42 -2.05
CA PHE A 128 -29.47 -11.02 -2.90
C PHE A 128 -29.38 -10.33 -4.27
N THR A 129 -30.52 -9.98 -4.89
CA THR A 129 -30.55 -9.29 -6.20
C THR A 129 -30.19 -7.81 -6.13
N ALA A 130 -30.15 -7.22 -4.94
CA ALA A 130 -29.82 -5.82 -4.72
C ALA A 130 -28.33 -5.61 -4.36
N LEU A 131 -27.56 -6.69 -4.21
CA LEU A 131 -26.11 -6.71 -4.07
C LEU A 131 -25.42 -6.67 -5.44
#